data_AF-A0AAD8BSX1-F1
#
_entry.id   AF-A0AAD8BSX1-F1
#
_cell.length_a   1.000
_cell.length_b   1.000
_cell.length_c   1.000
_cell.angle_alpha   90.00
_cell.angle_beta   90.00
_cell.angle_gamma   90.00
#
_symmetry.space_group_name_H-M   'P 1'
#
loop_
_entity.id
_entity.type
_entity.pdbx_description
1 polymer ?
#
loop_
_entity_poly.entity_id
_entity_poly.type
_entity_poly.pdbx_seq_one_letter_code
_entity_poly.pdbx_strand_id
1 'polypeptide(L)' 'GAQAAAMGKTRRPRTAFTSQQLLELERQFKMNKYLSRPKRFEVATSLMLTETQ' A
#
# COMPACT_ATOMS: atom_id res chain seq x y z
N GLY A 1 -16.23 -30.27 -19.49
CA GLY A 1 -16.37 -30.56 -18.05
C GLY A 1 -15.06 -30.22 -17.37
N ALA A 2 -15.13 -29.53 -16.24
CA ALA A 2 -14.02 -28.97 -15.49
C ALA A 2 -13.11 -30.00 -14.81
N GLN A 3 -11.90 -29.54 -14.46
CA GLN A 3 -11.03 -29.86 -13.30
C GLN A 3 -9.59 -30.18 -13.74
N ALA A 4 -8.51 -29.79 -13.08
CA ALA A 4 -8.22 -28.84 -12.01
C ALA A 4 -6.68 -28.80 -11.87
N ALA A 5 -6.17 -27.81 -11.14
CA ALA A 5 -4.81 -27.74 -10.55
C ALA A 5 -3.65 -27.21 -11.41
N ALA A 6 -3.67 -25.91 -11.72
CA ALA A 6 -2.45 -25.12 -11.80
C ALA A 6 -2.37 -24.22 -10.56
N MET A 7 -1.67 -24.74 -9.55
CA MET A 7 -1.39 -24.13 -8.26
C MET A 7 -0.36 -23.00 -8.41
N GLY A 8 -0.73 -21.94 -9.13
CA GLY A 8 0.06 -20.72 -9.24
C GLY A 8 -0.40 -19.72 -8.19
N LYS A 9 0.46 -19.41 -7.21
CA LYS A 9 0.23 -18.37 -6.21
C LYS A 9 -0.25 -17.10 -6.92
N THR A 10 -1.55 -16.80 -6.86
CA THR A 10 -2.11 -15.54 -7.33
C THR A 10 -1.50 -14.44 -6.48
N ARG A 11 -0.40 -13.85 -6.98
CA ARG A 11 0.21 -12.69 -6.35
C ARG A 11 -0.91 -11.66 -6.23
N ARG A 12 -1.17 -11.19 -5.00
CA ARG A 12 -2.13 -10.11 -4.78
C ARG A 12 -1.81 -9.01 -5.81
N PRO A 13 -2.79 -8.53 -6.59
CA PRO A 13 -2.53 -7.49 -7.57
C PRO A 13 -1.83 -6.34 -6.84
N ARG A 14 -0.69 -5.91 -7.39
CA ARG A 14 0.01 -4.73 -6.89
C ARG A 14 -0.95 -3.56 -7.04
N THR A 15 -1.43 -3.00 -5.94
CA THR A 15 -2.14 -1.73 -5.95
C THR A 15 -1.16 -0.66 -6.38
N ALA A 16 -1.43 -0.02 -7.51
CA ALA A 16 -0.72 1.19 -7.91
C ALA A 16 -1.22 2.36 -7.05
N PHE A 17 -0.30 3.19 -6.57
CA PHE A 17 -0.65 4.45 -5.93
C PHE A 17 -1.09 5.47 -6.97
N THR A 18 -2.04 6.33 -6.62
CA THR A 18 -2.39 7.50 -7.42
C THR A 18 -1.26 8.54 -7.34
N SER A 19 -1.20 9.45 -8.32
CA SER A 19 -0.22 10.55 -8.30
C SER A 19 -0.33 11.41 -7.02
N GLN A 20 -1.54 11.60 -6.50
CA GLN A 20 -1.78 12.33 -5.25
C GLN A 20 -1.22 11.57 -4.03
N GLN A 21 -1.40 10.25 -3.97
CA GLN A 21 -0.85 9.43 -2.90
C GLN A 21 0.68 9.45 -2.89
N LEU A 22 1.31 9.38 -4.07
CA LEU A 22 2.78 9.48 -4.19
C LEU A 22 3.30 10.84 -3.69
N LEU A 23 2.66 11.93 -4.09
CA LEU A 23 3.06 13.28 -3.69
C LEU A 23 3.02 13.45 -2.15
N GLU A 24 1.95 12.96 -1.52
CA GLU A 24 1.81 13.06 -0.07
C GLU A 24 2.80 12.14 0.67
N LEU A 25 3.02 10.92 0.17
CA LEU A 25 4.06 10.02 0.71
C LEU A 25 5.46 10.64 0.62
N GLU A 26 5.80 11.27 -0.50
CA GLU A 26 7.07 11.99 -0.67
C GLU A 26 7.18 13.19 0.27
N ARG A 27 6.10 13.96 0.43
CA ARG A 27 6.05 15.09 1.36
C ARG A 27 6.32 14.63 2.79
N GLN A 28 5.69 13.53 3.21
CA GLN A 28 5.90 12.97 4.54
C GLN A 28 7.30 12.39 4.71
N PHE A 29 7.83 11.69 3.70
CA PHE A 29 9.19 11.15 3.74
C PHE A 29 10.26 12.25 3.88
N LYS A 30 10.05 13.41 3.24
CA LYS A 30 10.92 14.59 3.39
C LYS A 30 10.89 15.16 4.81
N MET A 31 9.75 15.10 5.49
CA MET A 31 9.59 15.59 6.86
C MET A 31 10.11 14.60 7.90
N ASN A 32 9.85 13.31 7.70
CA ASN A 32 10.28 12.25 8.58
C ASN A 32 10.44 10.94 7.80
N LYS A 33 11.67 10.46 7.68
CA LYS A 33 12.00 9.24 6.94
C LYS A 33 11.44 7.97 7.58
N TYR A 34 11.08 8.02 8.87
CA TYR A 34 10.59 6.86 9.61
C TYR A 34 9.38 7.22 10.46
N LEU A 35 8.23 6.66 10.10
CA LEU A 35 6.99 6.84 10.85
C LEU A 35 6.86 5.80 11.95
N SER A 36 6.42 6.23 13.13
CA SER A 36 5.99 5.32 14.21
C SER A 36 4.73 4.55 13.78
N ARG A 37 4.41 3.45 14.47
CA ARG A 37 3.23 2.64 14.14
C ARG A 37 1.91 3.45 14.14
N PRO A 38 1.62 4.31 15.15
CA PRO A 38 0.44 5.16 15.11
C PRO A 38 0.43 6.10 13.90
N LYS A 39 1.60 6.67 13.57
CA LYS A 39 1.70 7.61 12.45
C LYS A 39 1.50 6.94 11.10
N ARG A 40 2.00 5.72 10.90
CA ARG A 40 1.71 4.94 9.69
C ARG A 40 0.21 4.68 9.53
N PHE A 41 -0.47 4.33 10.61
CA PHE A 41 -1.91 4.09 10.57
C PHE A 41 -2.71 5.34 10.15
N GLU A 42 -2.39 6.51 10.74
CA GLU A 42 -3.00 7.78 10.36
C GLU A 42 -2.80 8.10 8.87
N VAL A 43 -1.58 7.93 8.38
CA VAL A 43 -1.20 8.24 6.99
C VAL A 43 -1.90 7.30 6.03
N ALA A 44 -1.86 6.00 6.29
CA ALA A 44 -2.56 5.00 5.49
C ALA A 44 -4.07 5.29 5.43
N THR A 45 -4.69 5.61 6.57
CA THR A 45 -6.12 5.97 6.64
C THR A 45 -6.42 7.22 5.81
N SER A 46 -5.60 8.28 5.92
CA SER A 46 -5.78 9.52 5.16
C SER A 46 -5.64 9.34 3.64
N LEU A 47 -4.82 8.37 3.22
CA LEU A 47 -4.55 8.05 1.82
C LEU A 47 -5.46 6.95 1.28
N MET A 48 -6.42 6.43 2.07
CA MET A 48 -7.22 5.26 1.72
C MET A 48 -6.37 4.04 1.35
N LEU A 49 -5.26 3.86 2.05
CA LEU A 49 -4.34 2.73 1.96
C LEU A 49 -4.47 1.84 3.20
N THR A 50 -4.06 0.58 3.07
CA THR A 50 -3.85 -0.30 4.23
C THR A 50 -2.50 0.00 4.89
N GLU A 51 -2.33 -0.33 6.18
CA GLU A 51 -1.06 -0.11 6.92
C GLU A 51 0.16 -0.75 6.23
N THR A 52 -0.08 -1.78 5.40
CA THR A 52 0.95 -2.56 4.70
C THR A 52 1.18 -2.16 3.24
N GLN A 53 0.45 -1.17 2.72
CA GLN A 53 0.64 -0.62 1.37
C GLN A 53 1.52 0.61 1.44
#